data_AF-A0A0D3K7W1-F1
#
_entry.id   AF-A0A0D3K7W1-F1
#
_cell.length_a   1.000
_cell.length_b   1.000
_cell.length_c   1.000
_cell.angle_alpha   90.00
_cell.angle_beta   90.00
_cell.angle_gamma   90.00
#
_symmetry.space_group_name_H-M   'P 1'
#
loop_
_entity.id
_entity.type
_entity.pdbx_description
1 polymer ?
#
loop_
_entity_poly.entity_id
_entity_poly.type
_entity_poly.pdbx_seq_one_letter_code
_entity_poly.pdbx_strand_id
1 'polypeptide(L)'
;MTDAEVGAMARQLGLCYGYNRGLPQPFRLALCGLRNAAPVAARLEAHCWRSWVLGRHEEPPWGTWPAASLVYLSADAEATLDRIEAGDVLVIGGLVDHANVASRVGLARGVAEAHAVRTARLPLDGIVSVRKTSLTCLAVLQILANFAESGDWAAAVREAPALHCAPMRKYVVWH
;
A
#
# COMPACT_ATOMS: atom_id res chain seq x y z
N MET A 1 1.97 -15.43 -6.47
CA MET A 1 0.57 -14.93 -6.43
C MET A 1 -0.23 -15.81 -7.37
N THR A 2 -1.46 -16.16 -6.99
CA THR A 2 -2.42 -16.78 -7.91
C THR A 2 -2.84 -15.78 -8.99
N ASP A 3 -3.43 -16.24 -10.09
CA ASP A 3 -3.92 -15.36 -11.15
C ASP A 3 -4.93 -14.30 -10.64
N ALA A 4 -5.80 -14.70 -9.71
CA ALA A 4 -6.74 -13.81 -9.04
C ALA A 4 -6.02 -12.73 -8.22
N GLU A 5 -4.98 -13.09 -7.46
CA GLU A 5 -4.16 -12.14 -6.69
C GLU A 5 -3.40 -11.18 -7.61
N VAL A 6 -2.88 -11.66 -8.74
CA VAL A 6 -2.20 -10.81 -9.75
C VAL A 6 -3.18 -9.79 -10.32
N GLY A 7 -4.39 -10.20 -10.70
CA GLY A 7 -5.44 -9.29 -11.17
C GLY A 7 -5.86 -8.27 -10.10
N ALA A 8 -5.99 -8.71 -8.84
CA ALA A 8 -6.30 -7.83 -7.73
C ALA A 8 -5.20 -6.78 -7.47
N MET A 9 -3.92 -7.16 -7.57
CA MET A 9 -2.79 -6.25 -7.43
C MET A 9 -2.76 -5.22 -8.55
N ALA A 10 -2.89 -5.62 -9.82
CA ALA A 10 -2.96 -4.69 -10.94
C ALA A 10 -4.09 -3.67 -10.77
N ARG A 11 -5.27 -4.12 -10.32
CA ARG A 11 -6.38 -3.22 -9.99
C ARG A 11 -6.04 -2.26 -8.85
N GLN A 12 -5.43 -2.73 -7.77
CA GLN A 12 -5.03 -1.87 -6.65
C GLN A 12 -4.01 -0.80 -7.09
N LEU A 13 -3.03 -1.15 -7.93
CA LEU A 13 -2.08 -0.19 -8.48
C LEU A 13 -2.77 0.85 -9.38
N GLY A 14 -3.73 0.43 -10.21
CA GLY A 14 -4.54 1.35 -11.01
C GLY A 14 -5.36 2.33 -10.16
N LEU A 15 -5.96 1.84 -9.07
CA LEU A 15 -6.69 2.70 -8.13
C LEU A 15 -5.75 3.68 -7.42
N CYS A 16 -4.56 3.21 -6.99
CA CYS A 16 -3.55 4.06 -6.36
C CYS A 16 -3.11 5.20 -7.31
N TYR A 17 -2.79 4.87 -8.56
CA TYR A 17 -2.39 5.88 -9.55
C TYR A 17 -3.53 6.87 -9.84
N GLY A 18 -4.75 6.37 -10.06
CA GLY A 18 -5.92 7.19 -10.33
C GLY A 18 -6.23 8.16 -9.19
N TYR A 19 -6.19 7.68 -7.95
CA TYR A 19 -6.38 8.51 -6.75
C TYR A 19 -5.27 9.55 -6.60
N ASN A 20 -4.00 9.14 -6.71
CA ASN A 20 -2.86 10.03 -6.55
C ASN A 20 -2.86 11.20 -7.55
N ARG A 21 -3.25 10.94 -8.80
CA ARG A 21 -3.35 11.99 -9.84
C ARG A 21 -4.41 13.06 -9.52
N GLY A 22 -5.41 12.71 -8.71
CA GLY A 22 -6.46 13.64 -8.30
C GLY A 22 -6.14 14.44 -7.04
N LEU A 23 -5.01 14.18 -6.37
CA LEU A 23 -4.62 14.90 -5.17
C LEU A 23 -4.20 16.33 -5.50
N PRO A 24 -4.44 17.31 -4.60
CA PRO A 24 -3.90 18.67 -4.75
C PRO A 24 -2.37 18.69 -4.85
N GLN A 25 -1.72 17.78 -4.11
CA GLN A 25 -0.28 17.54 -4.16
C GLN A 25 -0.01 16.04 -4.37
N PRO A 26 0.06 15.56 -5.61
CA PRO A 26 0.32 14.15 -5.91
C PRO A 26 1.69 13.69 -5.38
N PHE A 27 1.74 12.49 -4.81
CA PHE A 27 3.00 11.85 -4.48
C PHE A 27 3.77 11.47 -5.74
N ARG A 28 5.10 11.45 -5.63
CA ARG A 28 5.98 10.84 -6.63
C ARG A 28 5.92 9.32 -6.49
N LEU A 29 4.92 8.69 -7.12
CA LEU A 29 4.78 7.24 -7.14
C LEU A 29 5.88 6.56 -7.97
N ALA A 30 6.24 5.34 -7.58
CA ALA A 30 7.11 4.47 -8.35
C ALA A 30 6.67 3.01 -8.25
N LEU A 31 6.85 2.25 -9.33
CA LEU A 31 6.74 0.79 -9.35
C LEU A 31 8.15 0.20 -9.38
N CYS A 32 8.46 -0.69 -8.44
CA CYS A 32 9.79 -1.28 -8.26
C CYS A 32 9.73 -2.80 -8.34
N GLY A 33 10.88 -3.44 -8.57
CA GLY A 33 10.99 -4.90 -8.70
C GLY A 33 10.35 -5.44 -9.99
N LEU A 34 10.22 -4.60 -11.03
CA LEU A 34 9.54 -4.96 -12.27
C LEU A 34 10.15 -6.19 -12.96
N ARG A 35 11.46 -6.46 -12.76
CA ARG A 35 12.13 -7.64 -13.30
C ARG A 35 11.44 -8.95 -12.90
N ASN A 36 10.92 -9.01 -11.68
CA ASN A 36 10.27 -10.20 -11.12
C ASN A 36 8.74 -10.10 -11.08
N ALA A 37 8.16 -9.05 -11.67
CA ALA A 37 6.73 -8.74 -11.61
C ALA A 37 6.02 -8.94 -12.96
N ALA A 38 6.58 -9.74 -13.88
CA ALA A 38 6.05 -9.93 -15.23
C ALA A 38 4.53 -10.26 -15.29
N PRO A 39 3.97 -11.14 -14.43
CA PRO A 39 2.53 -11.39 -14.43
C PRO A 39 1.68 -10.15 -14.09
N VAL A 40 2.13 -9.35 -13.12
CA VAL A 40 1.44 -8.10 -12.72
C VAL A 40 1.58 -7.06 -13.82
N ALA A 41 2.78 -6.91 -14.40
CA ALA A 41 3.03 -5.99 -15.52
C ALA A 41 2.15 -6.31 -16.73
N ALA A 42 1.97 -7.60 -17.07
CA ALA A 42 1.07 -8.01 -18.14
C ALA A 42 -0.39 -7.63 -17.86
N ARG A 43 -0.88 -7.79 -16.62
CA ARG A 43 -2.23 -7.35 -16.23
C ARG A 43 -2.39 -5.83 -16.24
N LEU A 44 -1.33 -5.08 -15.94
CA LEU A 44 -1.35 -3.63 -15.96
C LEU A 44 -1.52 -3.04 -17.38
N GLU A 45 -1.23 -3.79 -18.44
CA GLU A 45 -1.49 -3.35 -19.82
C GLU A 45 -2.97 -2.99 -20.04
N ALA A 46 -3.89 -3.73 -19.42
CA ALA A 46 -5.33 -3.43 -19.47
C ALA A 46 -5.71 -2.11 -18.77
N HIS A 47 -4.80 -1.53 -17.98
CA HIS A 47 -4.96 -0.26 -17.31
C HIS A 47 -4.19 0.89 -17.99
N CYS A 48 -3.67 0.65 -19.20
CA CYS A 48 -2.85 1.60 -19.96
C CYS A 48 -1.66 2.14 -19.14
N TRP A 49 -1.07 1.31 -18.26
CA TRP A 49 -0.08 1.76 -17.30
C TRP A 49 1.18 2.41 -17.91
N ARG A 50 1.42 2.18 -19.20
CA ARG A 50 2.51 2.82 -19.96
C ARG A 50 2.35 4.34 -20.09
N SER A 51 1.12 4.86 -20.04
CA SER A 51 0.87 6.31 -20.07
C SER A 51 0.96 6.97 -18.69
N TRP A 52 1.18 6.18 -17.62
CA TRP A 52 1.22 6.71 -16.27
C TRP A 52 2.50 7.51 -16.01
N VAL A 53 2.37 8.66 -15.35
CA VAL A 53 3.50 9.47 -14.92
C VAL A 53 3.94 9.00 -13.53
N LEU A 54 4.87 8.04 -13.49
CA LEU A 54 5.45 7.47 -12.27
C LEU A 54 6.85 6.90 -12.54
N GLY A 55 7.66 6.71 -11.50
CA GLY A 55 8.96 6.04 -11.59
C GLY A 55 8.81 4.55 -11.89
N ARG A 56 9.68 3.98 -12.73
CA ARG A 56 9.66 2.55 -13.07
C ARG A 56 11.06 1.98 -12.87
N HIS A 57 11.17 1.00 -11.99
CA HIS A 57 12.46 0.42 -11.60
C HIS A 57 12.40 -1.10 -11.70
N GLU A 58 13.37 -1.67 -12.42
CA GLU A 58 13.53 -3.13 -12.50
C GLU A 58 13.93 -3.72 -11.15
N GLU A 59 14.80 -3.00 -10.44
CA GLU A 59 15.34 -3.39 -9.13
C GLU A 59 14.33 -3.10 -8.01
N PRO A 60 14.41 -3.83 -6.87
CA PRO A 60 13.60 -3.53 -5.69
C PRO A 60 13.97 -2.17 -5.07
N PRO A 61 13.17 -1.66 -4.10
CA PRO A 61 13.42 -0.36 -3.49
C PRO A 61 14.83 -0.19 -2.91
N TRP A 62 15.37 -1.21 -2.25
CA TRP A 62 16.74 -1.21 -1.68
C TRP A 62 17.87 -1.29 -2.72
N GLY A 63 17.56 -1.53 -4.00
CA GLY A 63 18.50 -1.38 -5.12
C GLY A 63 18.40 -0.02 -5.81
N THR A 64 17.42 0.82 -5.43
CA THR A 64 17.09 2.07 -6.12
C THR A 64 17.31 3.31 -5.23
N TRP A 65 17.04 3.21 -3.92
CA TRP A 65 17.22 4.30 -2.96
C TRP A 65 18.18 3.90 -1.81
N PRO A 66 18.84 4.87 -1.17
CA PRO A 66 19.65 4.63 0.02
C PRO A 66 18.81 3.98 1.14
N ALA A 67 19.32 2.91 1.76
CA ALA A 67 18.63 2.20 2.84
C ALA A 67 18.15 3.12 3.97
N ALA A 68 18.93 4.15 4.32
CA ALA A 68 18.57 5.13 5.35
C ALA A 68 17.33 5.97 5.03
N SER A 69 16.94 6.09 3.76
CA SER A 69 15.73 6.81 3.33
C SER A 69 14.50 5.91 3.25
N LEU A 70 14.68 4.58 3.25
CA LEU A 70 13.60 3.63 3.02
C LEU A 70 12.86 3.29 4.30
N VAL A 71 11.53 3.31 4.22
CA VAL A 71 10.64 2.88 5.30
C VAL A 71 9.64 1.88 4.75
N TYR A 72 9.79 0.60 5.11
CA TYR A 72 8.86 -0.44 4.68
C TYR A 72 7.64 -0.49 5.58
N LEU A 73 6.47 -0.24 5.00
CA LEU A 73 5.20 -0.27 5.74
C LEU A 73 4.71 -1.71 5.87
N SER A 74 4.56 -2.16 7.11
CA SER A 74 4.05 -3.50 7.43
C SER A 74 3.18 -3.45 8.67
N ALA A 75 2.05 -4.16 8.66
CA ALA A 75 1.18 -4.28 9.83
C ALA A 75 1.86 -5.01 10.99
N ASP A 76 2.83 -5.89 10.69
CA ASP A 76 3.55 -6.72 11.66
C ASP A 76 4.83 -6.06 12.19
N ALA A 77 5.06 -4.77 11.89
CA ALA A 77 6.24 -4.04 12.36
C ALA A 77 6.12 -3.60 13.81
N GLU A 78 7.21 -3.76 14.57
CA GLU A 78 7.27 -3.38 15.99
C GLU A 78 7.26 -1.86 16.18
N ALA A 79 7.94 -1.12 15.31
CA ALA A 79 7.97 0.34 15.33
C ALA A 79 6.71 0.94 14.70
N THR A 80 6.23 2.03 15.27
CA THR A 80 5.13 2.83 14.71
C THR A 80 5.68 3.96 13.83
N LEU A 81 4.98 4.28 12.75
CA LEU A 81 5.27 5.44 11.91
C LEU A 81 4.65 6.70 12.53
N ASP A 82 5.31 7.27 13.54
CA ASP A 82 4.76 8.45 14.22
C ASP A 82 4.92 9.75 13.40
N ARG A 83 6.00 9.82 12.62
CA ARG A 83 6.37 10.97 11.79
C ARG A 83 6.91 10.50 10.44
N ILE A 84 6.72 11.35 9.44
CA ILE A 84 7.28 11.20 8.09
C ILE A 84 8.21 12.39 7.87
N GLU A 85 9.47 12.13 7.56
CA GLU A 85 10.48 13.17 7.36
C GLU A 85 10.68 13.51 5.88
N ALA A 86 11.20 14.71 5.62
CA ALA A 86 11.55 15.10 4.27
C ALA A 86 12.65 14.17 3.72
N GLY A 87 12.36 13.49 2.62
CA GLY A 87 13.28 12.52 2.01
C GLY A 87 12.95 11.05 2.33
N ASP A 88 11.99 10.78 3.22
CA ASP A 88 11.49 9.42 3.43
C ASP A 88 10.89 8.85 2.15
N VAL A 89 11.23 7.59 1.86
CA VAL A 89 10.70 6.78 0.78
C VAL A 89 9.88 5.65 1.40
N LEU A 90 8.57 5.86 1.47
CA LEU A 90 7.63 4.91 2.06
C LEU A 90 7.33 3.78 1.06
N VAL A 91 7.69 2.55 1.43
CA VAL A 91 7.45 1.36 0.62
C VAL A 91 6.16 0.69 1.08
N ILE A 92 5.15 0.69 0.20
CA ILE A 92 3.91 -0.06 0.39
C ILE A 92 4.09 -1.44 -0.24
N GLY A 93 3.95 -2.50 0.54
CA GLY A 93 4.13 -3.87 0.07
C GLY A 93 3.23 -4.22 -1.12
N GLY A 94 3.81 -4.87 -2.13
CA GLY A 94 3.14 -5.30 -3.36
C GLY A 94 2.46 -6.67 -3.30
N LEU A 95 2.06 -7.14 -2.10
CA LEU A 95 1.46 -8.46 -1.94
C LEU A 95 -0.05 -8.34 -1.69
N VAL A 96 -0.86 -8.85 -2.61
CA VAL A 96 -2.28 -9.13 -2.32
C VAL A 96 -2.37 -10.55 -1.78
N ASP A 97 -2.67 -10.66 -0.49
CA ASP A 97 -2.86 -11.95 0.16
C ASP A 97 -4.35 -12.17 0.42
N HIS A 98 -5.01 -12.92 -0.46
CA HIS A 98 -6.43 -13.25 -0.29
C HIS A 98 -6.64 -14.42 0.68
N ALA A 99 -5.59 -15.19 0.97
CA ALA A 99 -5.62 -16.27 1.93
C ALA A 99 -4.73 -15.88 3.11
N ASN A 100 -5.31 -15.64 4.29
CA ASN A 100 -4.55 -15.51 5.55
C ASN A 100 -3.86 -16.84 5.89
N VAL A 101 -2.85 -17.24 5.11
CA VAL A 101 -2.03 -18.40 5.36
C VAL A 101 -0.98 -17.94 6.38
N ALA A 102 -0.99 -18.55 7.56
CA ALA A 102 -0.05 -18.22 8.64
C ALA A 102 1.42 -18.20 8.18
N SER A 103 1.76 -18.94 7.12
CA SER A 103 3.10 -18.97 6.52
C SER A 103 3.54 -17.70 5.79
N ARG A 104 2.66 -16.69 5.62
CA ARG A 104 2.96 -15.45 4.88
C ARG A 104 3.01 -14.20 5.76
N VAL A 105 2.54 -14.32 7.01
CA VAL A 105 2.66 -13.28 8.03
C VAL A 105 4.13 -12.96 8.27
N GLY A 106 4.49 -11.69 8.36
CA GLY A 106 5.88 -11.26 8.55
C GLY A 106 6.82 -11.44 7.36
N LEU A 107 6.41 -12.04 6.23
CA LEU A 107 7.30 -12.25 5.08
C LEU A 107 7.82 -10.93 4.51
N ALA A 108 6.93 -9.96 4.32
CA ALA A 108 7.30 -8.64 3.79
C ALA A 108 8.26 -7.89 4.73
N ARG A 109 8.04 -8.01 6.06
CA ARG A 109 8.92 -7.45 7.08
C ARG A 109 10.30 -8.14 7.07
N GLY A 110 10.35 -9.46 7.04
CA GLY A 110 11.60 -10.22 7.02
C GLY A 110 12.45 -9.91 5.78
N VAL A 111 11.83 -9.68 4.62
CA VAL A 111 12.55 -9.23 3.41
C VAL A 111 13.16 -7.84 3.62
N ALA A 112 12.44 -6.89 4.21
CA ALA A 112 12.96 -5.56 4.49
C ALA A 112 14.13 -5.60 5.50
N GLU A 113 13.99 -6.37 6.58
CA GLU A 113 15.02 -6.55 7.61
C GLU A 113 16.29 -7.19 7.04
N ALA A 114 16.16 -8.19 6.16
CA ALA A 114 17.29 -8.82 5.49
C ALA A 114 18.09 -7.85 4.60
N HIS A 115 17.49 -6.73 4.20
CA HIS A 115 18.11 -5.66 3.41
C HIS A 115 18.42 -4.41 4.24
N ALA A 116 18.40 -4.51 5.57
CA ALA A 116 18.63 -3.39 6.50
C ALA A 116 17.72 -2.17 6.25
N VAL A 117 16.50 -2.41 5.76
CA VAL A 117 15.48 -1.38 5.57
C VAL A 117 14.66 -1.26 6.85
N ARG A 118 14.47 -0.03 7.36
CA ARG A 118 13.63 0.17 8.55
C ARG A 118 12.18 -0.20 8.22
N THR A 119 11.50 -0.84 9.15
CA THR A 119 10.07 -1.18 9.01
C THR A 119 9.24 -0.41 10.01
N ALA A 120 8.03 0.00 9.63
CA ALA A 120 7.10 0.66 10.53
C ALA A 120 5.65 0.28 10.20
N ARG A 121 4.79 0.22 11.22
CA ARG A 121 3.34 0.09 11.05
C ARG A 121 2.67 1.47 11.14
N LEU A 122 1.51 1.62 10.50
CA LEU A 122 0.71 2.83 10.68
C LEU A 122 0.18 2.89 12.13
N PRO A 123 0.08 4.09 12.74
CA PRO A 123 -0.47 4.29 14.08
C PRO A 123 -2.00 4.17 14.08
N LEU A 124 -2.50 2.95 13.90
CA LEU A 124 -3.94 2.64 13.82
C LEU A 124 -4.52 2.14 15.16
N ASP A 125 -3.64 1.84 16.11
CA ASP A 125 -3.97 1.32 17.43
C ASP A 125 -4.94 2.30 18.14
N GLY A 126 -6.12 1.81 18.54
CA GLY A 126 -7.15 2.63 19.19
C GLY A 126 -8.01 3.49 18.25
N ILE A 127 -7.67 3.61 16.96
CA ILE A 127 -8.45 4.36 15.96
C ILE A 127 -9.36 3.42 15.15
N VAL A 128 -8.85 2.23 14.82
CA VAL A 128 -9.56 1.23 14.03
C VAL A 128 -9.72 -0.06 14.84
N SER A 129 -10.96 -0.48 15.11
CA SER A 129 -11.29 -1.69 15.90
C SER A 129 -11.06 -3.02 15.15
N VAL A 130 -10.36 -3.03 14.02
CA VAL A 130 -10.39 -4.17 13.10
C VAL A 130 -9.33 -5.19 13.48
N ARG A 131 -9.80 -6.36 13.97
CA ARG A 131 -9.03 -7.59 14.24
C ARG A 131 -8.36 -8.22 13.01
N LYS A 132 -8.21 -7.52 11.88
CA LYS A 132 -7.68 -8.05 10.61
C LYS A 132 -6.62 -7.11 10.03
N THR A 133 -5.38 -7.54 10.19
CA THR A 133 -4.08 -6.89 10.03
C THR A 133 -3.59 -6.81 8.58
N SER A 134 -4.43 -6.40 7.62
CA SER A 134 -3.93 -6.11 6.27
C SER A 134 -4.80 -5.07 5.57
N LEU A 135 -4.22 -3.88 5.38
CA LEU A 135 -4.82 -2.81 4.57
C LEU A 135 -4.45 -3.01 3.10
N THR A 136 -5.38 -2.66 2.21
CA THR A 136 -5.08 -2.61 0.77
C THR A 136 -4.08 -1.48 0.46
N CYS A 137 -3.34 -1.58 -0.64
CA CYS A 137 -2.40 -0.51 -1.05
C CYS A 137 -3.10 0.85 -1.18
N LEU A 138 -4.35 0.86 -1.69
CA LEU A 138 -5.14 2.08 -1.82
C LEU A 138 -5.47 2.69 -0.45
N ALA A 139 -5.87 1.87 0.53
CA ALA A 139 -6.18 2.35 1.87
C ALA A 139 -4.95 2.98 2.53
N VAL A 140 -3.79 2.33 2.41
CA VAL A 140 -2.52 2.90 2.92
C VAL A 140 -2.20 4.23 2.23
N LEU A 141 -2.29 4.30 0.89
CA LEU A 141 -2.02 5.53 0.15
C LEU A 141 -2.96 6.68 0.54
N GLN A 142 -4.25 6.40 0.74
CA GLN A 142 -5.24 7.40 1.16
C GLN A 142 -4.95 7.94 2.57
N ILE A 143 -4.58 7.05 3.51
CA ILE A 143 -4.17 7.48 4.85
C ILE A 143 -2.94 8.38 4.75
N LEU A 144 -1.93 8.00 3.96
CA LEU A 144 -0.73 8.83 3.78
C LEU A 144 -1.05 10.20 3.16
N ALA A 145 -1.93 10.24 2.16
CA ALA A 145 -2.37 11.49 1.51
C ALA A 145 -3.06 12.41 2.52
N ASN A 146 -4.03 11.90 3.26
CA ASN A 146 -4.77 12.68 4.24
C ASN A 146 -3.87 13.11 5.42
N PHE A 147 -2.90 12.27 5.82
CA PHE A 147 -1.92 12.65 6.84
C PHE A 147 -0.98 13.75 6.36
N ALA A 148 -0.55 13.72 5.10
CA ALA A 148 0.29 14.77 4.53
C ALA A 148 -0.40 16.15 4.54
N GLU A 149 -1.74 16.18 4.47
CA GLU A 149 -2.55 17.39 4.55
C GLU A 149 -2.85 17.81 6.00
N SER A 150 -3.24 16.87 6.86
CA SER A 150 -3.75 17.16 8.21
C SER A 150 -2.71 17.11 9.33
N GLY A 151 -1.64 16.32 9.17
CA GLY A 151 -0.71 15.97 10.24
C GLY A 151 -1.32 15.14 11.37
N ASP A 152 -2.56 14.63 11.22
CA ASP A 152 -3.30 13.90 12.24
C ASP A 152 -3.70 12.51 11.71
N TRP A 153 -3.17 11.46 12.34
CA TRP A 153 -3.43 10.07 11.98
C TRP A 153 -4.90 9.65 12.15
N ALA A 154 -5.60 10.17 13.16
CA ALA A 154 -7.02 9.88 13.39
C ALA A 154 -7.90 10.55 12.32
N ALA A 155 -7.57 11.78 11.93
CA ALA A 155 -8.19 12.43 10.79
C ALA A 155 -7.92 11.67 9.48
N ALA A 156 -6.65 11.31 9.26
CA ALA A 156 -6.22 10.62 8.05
C ALA A 156 -6.96 9.30 7.81
N VAL A 157 -7.14 8.51 8.87
CA VAL A 157 -7.91 7.26 8.86
C VAL A 157 -9.39 7.53 8.63
N ARG A 158 -9.98 8.49 9.37
CA ARG A 158 -11.41 8.83 9.26
C ARG A 158 -11.78 9.32 7.87
N GLU A 159 -10.88 10.00 7.18
CA GLU A 159 -11.12 10.58 5.86
C GLU A 159 -10.74 9.66 4.70
N ALA A 160 -10.11 8.51 4.96
CA ALA A 160 -9.72 7.55 3.93
C ALA A 160 -10.92 6.75 3.40
N PRO A 161 -11.41 6.99 2.17
CA PRO A 161 -12.65 6.38 1.69
C PRO A 161 -12.59 4.85 1.58
N ALA A 162 -11.41 4.27 1.37
CA ALA A 162 -11.22 2.82 1.32
C ALA A 162 -11.43 2.13 2.69
N LEU A 163 -11.45 2.89 3.78
CA LEU A 163 -11.82 2.40 5.11
C LEU A 163 -13.30 2.58 5.43
N HIS A 164 -14.04 3.32 4.60
CA HIS A 164 -15.48 3.41 4.74
C HIS A 164 -16.12 2.15 4.19
N CYS A 165 -16.91 1.46 4.99
CA CYS A 165 -17.77 0.39 4.50
C CYS A 165 -18.66 0.96 3.38
N ALA A 166 -18.54 0.41 2.17
CA ALA A 166 -19.35 0.84 1.04
C ALA A 166 -20.84 0.87 1.43
N PRO A 167 -21.61 1.90 1.04
CA PRO A 167 -23.04 2.01 1.39
C PRO A 167 -23.93 1.02 0.61
N MET A 168 -23.45 -0.19 0.33
CA MET A 168 -24.31 -1.24 -0.23
C MET A 168 -25.11 -1.89 0.90
N ARG A 169 -26.38 -1.49 0.99
CA ARG A 169 -27.37 -2.13 1.85
C ARG A 169 -27.86 -3.40 1.18
N LYS A 170 -27.59 -4.57 1.78
CA LYS A 170 -28.27 -5.82 1.43
C LYS A 170 -29.50 -5.93 2.31
N TYR A 171 -30.67 -6.15 1.72
CA TYR A 171 -31.90 -6.45 2.47
C TYR A 171 -32.41 -7.84 2.08
N VAL A 172 -33.07 -8.50 3.02
CA VAL A 172 -33.82 -9.74 2.80
C VAL A 172 -35.27 -9.39 3.10
N VAL A 173 -36.17 -9.65 2.15
CA VAL A 173 -37.61 -9.61 2.42
C VAL A 173 -38.01 -11.03 2.79
N TRP A 174 -38.56 -11.17 3.99
CA TRP A 174 -39.14 -12.44 4.44
C TRP A 174 -40.61 -12.48 4.01
N HIS A 175 -41.01 -13.55 3.32
CA HIS A 175 -42.41 -13.83 2.97
C HIS A 175 -42.96 -14.93 3.88
#